data_AF-A0A853KV50-F1
#
_entry.id   AF-A0A853KV50-F1
#
_cell.length_a   1.000
_cell.length_b   1.000
_cell.length_c   1.000
_cell.angle_alpha   90.00
_cell.angle_beta   90.00
_cell.angle_gamma   90.00
#
_symmetry.space_group_name_H-M   'P 1'
#
loop_
_entity.id
_entity.type
_entity.pdbx_description
1 polymer ?
#
loop_
_entity_poly.entity_id
_entity_poly.type
_entity_poly.pdbx_seq_one_letter_code
_entity_poly.pdbx_strand_id
1 'polypeptide(L)'
;MNYLRLLGGMTLSAIPDIARPVMVHGLGRVMGDGLGPMVKNFKAFRLAGDEVRQAGTALDMVLDSRSMAIADVADDFGRHSKFERGIRYAADRFGVVSLMAPWNAAVKQFAGVVTMSRALDGVDKWTKGIADTATVENLARAGIDEDMARRIASEFAAHGDNVDGVKLANTANWTDRKAVQAFRAMIVKDVDRTIVTPGQDKPLWMSTELGAVIGQFKSFSIASTQRVFLAGLQQRDAAFLSGMSMMVGLGMLSYYLKAKAAGYEPTDNPGTWIAEGVDRSGSLGWFFEVNNLAEKLTRGRVGVSALTGGPIMSRYASRNVIGALIGPTSGAISDAAQAIGAMSAGDWRESDTSAMRRLLPYQNLFYMRWLLDEAERGINNQLGVAR
;
A
#
# COMPACT_ATOMS: atom_id res chain seq x y z
N MET A 1 4.59 12.19 -14.36
CA MET A 1 4.13 11.36 -15.51
C MET A 1 4.16 9.86 -15.20
N ASN A 2 5.25 9.31 -14.64
CA ASN A 2 5.33 7.89 -14.30
C ASN A 2 4.26 7.44 -13.28
N TYR A 3 3.96 8.26 -12.27
CA TYR A 3 2.83 8.08 -11.35
C TYR A 3 1.52 7.71 -12.07
N LEU A 4 1.09 8.53 -13.04
CA LEU A 4 -0.14 8.37 -13.81
C LEU A 4 -0.14 7.12 -14.69
N ARG A 5 1.04 6.71 -15.13
CA ARG A 5 1.24 5.63 -16.10
C ARG A 5 1.29 4.27 -15.41
N LEU A 6 1.94 4.17 -14.24
CA LEU A 6 2.33 2.90 -13.64
C LEU A 6 1.53 2.49 -12.41
N LEU A 7 0.95 3.43 -11.65
CA LEU A 7 0.30 3.12 -10.38
C LEU A 7 -1.21 2.82 -10.48
N GLY A 8 -1.76 2.63 -11.68
CA GLY A 8 -3.20 2.40 -11.86
C GLY A 8 -3.71 1.08 -11.27
N GLY A 9 -2.82 0.10 -11.06
CA GLY A 9 -3.12 -1.20 -10.43
C GLY A 9 -2.69 -1.31 -8.96
N MET A 10 -2.42 -0.17 -8.30
CA MET A 10 -1.91 -0.16 -6.92
C MET A 10 -2.91 -0.78 -5.94
N THR A 11 -4.22 -0.54 -6.09
CA THR A 11 -5.26 -1.11 -5.23
C THR A 11 -5.20 -2.62 -5.10
N LEU A 12 -5.05 -3.34 -6.22
CA LEU A 12 -4.87 -4.79 -6.22
C LEU A 12 -3.54 -5.20 -5.55
N SER A 13 -2.54 -4.32 -5.59
CA SER A 13 -1.22 -4.53 -4.96
C SER A 13 -1.22 -4.26 -3.46
N ALA A 14 -2.15 -3.43 -2.97
CA ALA A 14 -2.27 -3.05 -1.56
C ALA A 14 -3.22 -3.94 -0.76
N ILE A 15 -3.81 -4.96 -1.38
CA ILE A 15 -4.62 -5.98 -0.68
C ILE A 15 -3.87 -6.56 0.55
N PRO A 16 -2.56 -6.91 0.47
CA PRO A 16 -1.82 -7.42 1.61
C PRO A 16 -1.71 -6.45 2.80
N ASP A 17 -1.91 -5.14 2.60
CA ASP A 17 -1.84 -4.17 3.70
C ASP A 17 -2.94 -4.38 4.75
N ILE A 18 -4.03 -5.09 4.41
CA ILE A 18 -5.08 -5.49 5.35
C ILE A 18 -4.54 -6.41 6.45
N ALA A 19 -3.46 -7.16 6.21
CA ALA A 19 -2.88 -8.04 7.20
C ALA A 19 -1.97 -7.31 8.22
N ARG A 20 -1.62 -6.04 7.98
CA ARG A 20 -0.77 -5.27 8.91
C ARG A 20 -1.38 -5.12 10.30
N PRO A 21 -2.67 -4.76 10.46
CA PRO A 21 -3.33 -4.82 11.77
C PRO A 21 -3.21 -6.17 12.49
N VAL A 22 -3.18 -7.30 11.76
CA VAL A 22 -3.03 -8.64 12.36
C VAL A 22 -1.65 -8.82 12.96
N MET A 23 -0.61 -8.28 12.32
CA MET A 23 0.76 -8.33 12.83
C MET A 23 0.93 -7.56 14.14
N VAL A 24 0.17 -6.47 14.33
CA VAL A 24 0.30 -5.56 15.48
C VAL A 24 -0.67 -5.90 16.61
N HIS A 25 -1.92 -6.23 16.27
CA HIS A 25 -2.99 -6.46 17.25
C HIS A 25 -3.28 -7.94 17.47
N GLY A 26 -2.80 -8.83 16.60
CA GLY A 26 -3.13 -10.24 16.60
C GLY A 26 -4.46 -10.54 15.90
N LEU A 27 -4.58 -11.78 15.41
CA LEU A 27 -5.73 -12.21 14.61
C LEU A 27 -7.05 -12.13 15.39
N GLY A 28 -7.04 -12.53 16.67
CA GLY A 28 -8.25 -12.52 17.50
C GLY A 28 -8.86 -11.13 17.65
N ARG A 29 -8.02 -10.10 17.84
CA ARG A 29 -8.46 -8.69 17.93
C ARG A 29 -9.00 -8.19 16.60
N VAL A 30 -8.28 -8.43 15.49
CA VAL A 30 -8.73 -7.98 14.17
C VAL A 30 -10.06 -8.65 13.77
N MET A 31 -10.25 -9.91 14.11
CA MET A 31 -11.52 -10.62 13.86
C MET A 31 -12.64 -10.14 14.80
N GLY A 32 -12.35 -9.98 16.10
CA GLY A 32 -13.33 -9.68 17.13
C GLY A 32 -13.73 -8.21 17.24
N ASP A 33 -12.79 -7.28 17.07
CA ASP A 33 -12.98 -5.83 17.19
C ASP A 33 -13.08 -5.14 15.81
N GLY A 34 -12.63 -5.82 14.74
CA GLY A 34 -12.60 -5.28 13.37
C GLY A 34 -13.65 -5.91 12.46
N LEU A 35 -13.32 -7.07 11.88
CA LEU A 35 -14.11 -7.72 10.83
C LEU A 35 -15.49 -8.17 11.30
N GLY A 36 -15.58 -8.81 12.46
CA GLY A 36 -16.85 -9.27 13.03
C GLY A 36 -17.85 -8.14 13.22
N PRO A 37 -17.50 -7.06 13.96
CA PRO A 37 -18.36 -5.91 14.13
C PRO A 37 -18.65 -5.14 12.85
N MET A 38 -17.69 -5.04 11.91
CA MET A 38 -17.93 -4.43 10.60
C MET A 38 -19.05 -5.13 9.81
N VAL A 39 -19.12 -6.46 9.88
CA VAL A 39 -20.17 -7.25 9.20
C VAL A 39 -21.50 -7.21 9.97
N LYS A 40 -21.46 -7.32 11.31
CA LYS A 40 -22.66 -7.40 12.14
C LYS A 40 -23.33 -6.04 12.36
N ASN A 41 -22.54 -4.98 12.52
CA ASN A 41 -23.00 -3.63 12.79
C ASN A 41 -22.17 -2.58 12.04
N PHE A 42 -22.31 -2.59 10.72
CA PHE A 42 -21.61 -1.65 9.84
C PHE A 42 -21.87 -0.17 10.19
N LYS A 43 -23.07 0.15 10.69
CA LYS A 43 -23.41 1.54 11.07
C LYS A 43 -22.58 2.01 12.26
N ALA A 44 -22.49 1.22 13.33
CA ALA A 44 -21.64 1.54 14.47
C ALA A 44 -20.16 1.54 14.07
N PHE A 45 -19.73 0.57 13.26
CA PHE A 45 -18.36 0.52 12.76
C PHE A 45 -17.98 1.78 11.97
N ARG A 46 -18.91 2.29 11.13
CA ARG A 46 -18.70 3.56 10.41
C ARG A 46 -18.58 4.75 11.36
N LEU A 47 -19.40 4.82 12.41
CA LEU A 47 -19.31 5.87 13.43
C LEU A 47 -17.97 5.83 14.17
N ALA A 48 -17.50 4.64 14.55
CA ALA A 48 -16.16 4.46 15.13
C ALA A 48 -15.06 4.91 14.14
N GLY A 49 -15.21 4.58 12.85
CA GLY A 49 -14.29 5.02 11.80
C GLY A 49 -14.31 6.54 11.58
N ASP A 50 -15.45 7.20 11.76
CA ASP A 50 -15.57 8.65 11.71
C ASP A 50 -14.89 9.31 12.91
N GLU A 51 -14.96 8.69 14.10
CA GLU A 51 -14.23 9.14 15.28
C GLU A 51 -12.71 9.03 15.10
N VAL A 52 -12.22 7.91 14.57
CA VAL A 52 -10.80 7.72 14.19
C VAL A 52 -10.37 8.77 13.17
N ARG A 53 -11.25 9.11 12.23
CA ARG A 53 -11.00 10.18 11.24
C ARG A 53 -10.89 11.54 11.91
N GLN A 54 -11.75 11.85 12.86
CA GLN A 54 -11.70 13.09 13.66
C GLN A 54 -10.47 13.15 14.58
N ALA A 55 -9.85 12.02 14.90
CA ALA A 55 -8.63 11.95 15.71
C ALA A 55 -7.37 12.52 15.02
N GLY A 56 -7.40 12.71 13.69
CA GLY A 56 -6.29 13.33 12.95
C GLY A 56 -5.90 12.59 11.67
N THR A 57 -6.29 11.32 11.54
CA THR A 57 -5.98 10.47 10.36
C THR A 57 -6.53 11.03 9.04
N ALA A 58 -7.49 11.97 9.11
CA ALA A 58 -8.04 12.69 7.96
C ALA A 58 -7.01 13.52 7.17
N LEU A 59 -6.09 14.19 7.88
CA LEU A 59 -5.12 15.10 7.27
C LEU A 59 -4.02 14.31 6.54
N ASP A 60 -3.59 13.19 7.11
CA ASP A 60 -2.55 12.33 6.53
C ASP A 60 -2.97 11.74 5.18
N MET A 61 -4.25 11.40 4.98
CA MET A 61 -4.73 10.89 3.70
C MET A 61 -4.57 11.89 2.53
N VAL A 62 -4.75 13.18 2.82
CA VAL A 62 -4.59 14.25 1.83
C VAL A 62 -3.10 14.55 1.62
N LEU A 63 -2.29 14.43 2.67
CA LEU A 63 -0.85 14.62 2.59
C LEU A 63 -0.14 13.45 1.88
N ASP A 64 -0.59 12.21 2.05
CA ASP A 64 -0.01 11.00 1.45
C ASP A 64 -0.23 10.92 -0.06
N SER A 65 -1.45 11.23 -0.49
CA SER A 65 -1.78 11.31 -1.91
C SER A 65 -0.96 12.41 -2.60
N ARG A 66 -0.72 13.52 -1.90
CA ARG A 66 0.11 14.64 -2.38
C ARG A 66 1.61 14.33 -2.31
N SER A 67 2.11 13.68 -1.27
CA SER A 67 3.54 13.36 -1.13
C SER A 67 3.99 12.36 -2.19
N MET A 68 3.13 11.42 -2.58
CA MET A 68 3.38 10.51 -3.71
C MET A 68 3.40 11.23 -5.07
N ALA A 69 2.55 12.25 -5.25
CA ALA A 69 2.54 13.07 -6.46
C ALA A 69 3.75 14.03 -6.52
N ILE A 70 4.17 14.56 -5.37
CA ILE A 70 5.31 15.48 -5.23
C ILE A 70 6.65 14.73 -5.33
N ALA A 71 6.76 13.50 -4.79
CA ALA A 71 7.98 12.70 -4.93
C ALA A 71 8.29 12.31 -6.40
N ASP A 72 7.30 12.37 -7.29
CA ASP A 72 7.40 12.05 -8.72
C ASP A 72 7.54 13.30 -9.61
N VAL A 73 7.24 14.47 -9.06
CA VAL A 73 7.37 15.78 -9.70
C VAL A 73 8.47 16.48 -8.93
N ALA A 74 9.72 16.21 -9.32
CA ALA A 74 10.89 16.87 -8.76
C ALA A 74 10.62 18.35 -8.50
N ASP A 75 11.01 18.78 -7.31
CA ASP A 75 10.76 20.10 -6.70
C ASP A 75 11.59 21.22 -7.35
N ASP A 76 11.79 21.18 -8.65
CA ASP A 76 12.49 22.24 -9.37
C ASP A 76 11.78 22.58 -10.68
N PHE A 77 11.87 23.85 -11.04
CA PHE A 77 11.17 24.53 -12.14
C PHE A 77 9.79 25.11 -11.80
N GLY A 78 9.84 26.23 -11.08
CA GLY A 78 8.80 27.25 -11.02
C GLY A 78 8.55 27.96 -12.36
N ARG A 79 8.08 27.24 -13.41
CA ARG A 79 7.58 27.85 -14.66
C ARG A 79 6.27 27.22 -15.11
N HIS A 80 5.16 27.62 -14.50
CA HIS A 80 3.82 27.10 -14.76
C HIS A 80 3.34 27.29 -16.22
N SER A 81 3.67 26.36 -17.11
CA SER A 81 3.04 26.24 -18.42
C SER A 81 1.59 25.70 -18.27
N LYS A 82 0.71 25.99 -19.24
CA LYS A 82 -0.67 25.43 -19.24
C LYS A 82 -0.66 23.89 -19.25
N PHE A 83 0.36 23.31 -19.89
CA PHE A 83 0.58 21.86 -19.95
C PHE A 83 0.94 21.28 -18.58
N GLU A 84 1.91 21.86 -17.86
CA GLU A 84 2.28 21.39 -16.51
C GLU A 84 1.14 21.51 -15.51
N ARG A 85 0.32 22.58 -15.60
CA ARG A 85 -0.89 22.71 -14.78
C ARG A 85 -1.89 21.57 -15.05
N GLY A 86 -2.04 21.16 -16.31
CA GLY A 86 -2.87 20.02 -16.70
C GLY A 86 -2.36 18.70 -16.13
N ILE A 87 -1.04 18.45 -16.22
CA ILE A 87 -0.41 17.25 -15.64
C ILE A 87 -0.57 17.23 -14.11
N ARG A 88 -0.38 18.37 -13.43
CA ARG A 88 -0.56 18.48 -11.99
C ARG A 88 -2.01 18.18 -11.58
N TYR A 89 -2.98 18.75 -12.29
CA TYR A 89 -4.40 18.45 -12.06
C TYR A 89 -4.72 16.95 -12.23
N ALA A 90 -4.17 16.33 -13.28
CA ALA A 90 -4.32 14.90 -13.51
C ALA A 90 -3.69 14.08 -12.36
N ALA A 91 -2.48 14.44 -11.91
CA ALA A 91 -1.80 13.78 -10.79
C ALA A 91 -2.61 13.88 -9.48
N ASP A 92 -3.13 15.07 -9.16
CA ASP A 92 -3.94 15.29 -7.95
C ASP A 92 -5.21 14.42 -7.95
N ARG A 93 -5.85 14.25 -9.11
CA ARG A 93 -7.06 13.43 -9.25
C ARG A 93 -6.77 11.94 -9.35
N PHE A 94 -5.58 11.55 -9.78
CA PHE A 94 -5.22 10.15 -10.01
C PHE A 94 -5.29 9.31 -8.74
N GLY A 95 -4.94 9.85 -7.57
CA GLY A 95 -5.08 9.13 -6.30
C GLY A 95 -6.53 8.70 -6.00
N VAL A 96 -7.51 9.49 -6.44
CA VAL A 96 -8.95 9.17 -6.31
C VAL A 96 -9.39 8.21 -7.42
N VAL A 97 -9.00 8.49 -8.67
CA VAL A 97 -9.40 7.68 -9.84
C VAL A 97 -8.81 6.27 -9.80
N SER A 98 -7.58 6.12 -9.30
CA SER A 98 -6.94 4.83 -9.04
C SER A 98 -7.48 4.12 -7.81
N LEU A 99 -8.38 4.76 -7.04
CA LEU A 99 -8.94 4.32 -5.76
C LEU A 99 -7.88 4.10 -4.65
N MET A 100 -6.65 4.57 -4.83
CA MET A 100 -5.58 4.48 -3.83
C MET A 100 -5.90 5.28 -2.56
N ALA A 101 -6.31 6.53 -2.72
CA ALA A 101 -6.64 7.39 -1.59
C ALA A 101 -7.79 6.82 -0.74
N PRO A 102 -8.96 6.42 -1.32
CA PRO A 102 -10.03 5.81 -0.53
C PRO A 102 -9.67 4.43 0.03
N TRP A 103 -8.80 3.66 -0.64
CA TRP A 103 -8.31 2.39 -0.09
C TRP A 103 -7.47 2.61 1.18
N ASN A 104 -6.45 3.47 1.09
CA ASN A 104 -5.59 3.79 2.23
C ASN A 104 -6.40 4.38 3.37
N ALA A 105 -7.40 5.21 3.06
CA ALA A 105 -8.36 5.72 4.02
C ALA A 105 -9.07 4.62 4.78
N ALA A 106 -9.70 3.69 4.05
CA ALA A 106 -10.44 2.60 4.63
C ALA A 106 -9.55 1.70 5.50
N VAL A 107 -8.33 1.40 5.05
CA VAL A 107 -7.38 0.57 5.81
C VAL A 107 -6.91 1.28 7.08
N LYS A 108 -6.57 2.58 7.02
CA LYS A 108 -6.20 3.38 8.21
C LYS A 108 -7.36 3.49 9.19
N GLN A 109 -8.58 3.72 8.70
CA GLN A 109 -9.79 3.75 9.53
C GLN A 109 -10.04 2.41 10.20
N PHE A 110 -9.97 1.30 9.44
CA PHE A 110 -10.12 -0.04 9.98
C PHE A 110 -9.09 -0.34 11.08
N ALA A 111 -7.81 -0.06 10.81
CA ALA A 111 -6.75 -0.22 11.79
C ALA A 111 -7.03 0.63 13.05
N GLY A 112 -7.42 1.89 12.86
CA GLY A 112 -7.71 2.80 13.96
C GLY A 112 -8.90 2.37 14.81
N VAL A 113 -9.94 1.76 14.24
CA VAL A 113 -11.06 1.20 15.03
C VAL A 113 -10.57 0.04 15.91
N VAL A 114 -9.74 -0.85 15.37
CA VAL A 114 -9.15 -1.95 16.14
C VAL A 114 -8.22 -1.42 17.24
N THR A 115 -7.35 -0.46 16.92
CA THR A 115 -6.50 0.24 17.90
C THR A 115 -7.33 0.88 19.00
N MET A 116 -8.39 1.61 18.65
CA MET A 116 -9.27 2.28 19.59
C MET A 116 -9.92 1.27 20.54
N SER A 117 -10.50 0.18 20.02
CA SER A 117 -11.10 -0.86 20.86
C SER A 117 -10.08 -1.49 21.81
N ARG A 118 -8.88 -1.83 21.30
CA ARG A 118 -7.80 -2.41 22.09
C ARG A 118 -7.32 -1.45 23.18
N ALA A 119 -7.18 -0.16 22.88
CA ALA A 119 -6.74 0.83 23.84
C ALA A 119 -7.75 1.05 24.95
N LEU A 120 -9.05 1.12 24.61
CA LEU A 120 -10.13 1.23 25.60
C LEU A 120 -10.19 0.03 26.54
N ASP A 121 -10.00 -1.19 26.04
CA ASP A 121 -9.84 -2.37 26.91
C ASP A 121 -8.58 -2.29 27.76
N GLY A 122 -7.49 -1.81 27.18
CA GLY A 122 -6.21 -1.72 27.86
C GLY A 122 -6.27 -0.77 29.05
N VAL A 123 -6.84 0.41 28.87
CA VAL A 123 -7.03 1.37 29.97
C VAL A 123 -7.98 0.81 31.03
N ASP A 124 -9.09 0.18 30.64
CA ASP A 124 -10.01 -0.44 31.59
C ASP A 124 -9.31 -1.52 32.43
N LYS A 125 -8.57 -2.44 31.79
CA LYS A 125 -7.79 -3.46 32.51
C LYS A 125 -6.71 -2.86 33.40
N TRP A 126 -6.03 -1.80 32.96
CA TRP A 126 -4.99 -1.14 33.75
C TRP A 126 -5.60 -0.50 34.99
N THR A 127 -6.73 0.21 34.86
CA THR A 127 -7.41 0.81 36.01
C THR A 127 -7.91 -0.20 37.03
N LYS A 128 -8.24 -1.43 36.58
CA LYS A 128 -8.65 -2.57 37.42
C LYS A 128 -7.48 -3.36 38.01
N GLY A 129 -6.23 -3.02 37.67
CA GLY A 129 -5.05 -3.74 38.15
C GLY A 129 -4.87 -5.14 37.58
N ILE A 130 -5.52 -5.45 36.45
CA ILE A 130 -5.47 -6.77 35.79
C ILE A 130 -4.84 -6.73 34.40
N ALA A 131 -4.28 -5.58 34.00
CA ALA A 131 -3.54 -5.47 32.75
C ALA A 131 -2.23 -6.27 32.85
N ASP A 132 -1.95 -7.04 31.80
CA ASP A 132 -0.66 -7.67 31.60
C ASP A 132 0.42 -6.64 31.25
N THR A 133 1.68 -6.98 31.51
CA THR A 133 2.83 -6.11 31.27
C THR A 133 2.87 -5.59 29.83
N ALA A 134 2.54 -6.45 28.85
CA ALA A 134 2.53 -6.04 27.45
C ALA A 134 1.49 -4.95 27.16
N THR A 135 0.29 -5.01 27.77
CA THR A 135 -0.73 -3.96 27.61
C THR A 135 -0.25 -2.63 28.19
N VAL A 136 0.33 -2.66 29.39
CA VAL A 136 0.89 -1.48 30.06
C VAL A 136 2.01 -0.86 29.21
N GLU A 137 2.97 -1.66 28.75
CA GLU A 137 4.07 -1.20 27.88
C GLU A 137 3.59 -0.65 26.54
N ASN A 138 2.53 -1.21 25.96
CA ASN A 138 1.94 -0.69 24.72
C ASN A 138 1.32 0.69 24.92
N LEU A 139 0.55 0.89 25.99
CA LEU A 139 -0.06 2.18 26.34
C LEU A 139 1.00 3.22 26.73
N ALA A 140 1.99 2.83 27.54
CA ALA A 140 3.10 3.69 27.93
C ALA A 140 3.95 4.14 26.73
N ARG A 141 4.20 3.25 25.74
CA ARG A 141 4.88 3.63 24.48
C ARG A 141 4.10 4.67 23.67
N ALA A 142 2.79 4.75 23.85
CA ALA A 142 1.96 5.78 23.26
C ALA A 142 1.86 7.06 24.10
N GLY A 143 2.53 7.11 25.25
CA GLY A 143 2.52 8.26 26.17
C GLY A 143 1.33 8.24 27.14
N ILE A 144 0.67 7.10 27.31
CA ILE A 144 -0.41 6.92 28.30
C ILE A 144 0.20 6.28 29.55
N ASP A 145 0.33 7.06 30.61
CA ASP A 145 0.67 6.57 31.95
C ASP A 145 -0.60 6.15 32.72
N GLU A 146 -0.43 5.70 33.96
CA GLU A 146 -1.53 5.20 34.78
C GLU A 146 -2.56 6.30 35.11
N ASP A 147 -2.12 7.54 35.35
CA ASP A 147 -3.02 8.68 35.59
C ASP A 147 -3.88 8.97 34.36
N MET A 148 -3.23 9.08 33.20
CA MET A 148 -3.92 9.31 31.94
C MET A 148 -4.86 8.14 31.59
N ALA A 149 -4.46 6.90 31.86
CA ALA A 149 -5.30 5.73 31.66
C ALA A 149 -6.58 5.81 32.51
N ARG A 150 -6.49 6.22 33.78
CA ARG A 150 -7.67 6.44 34.63
C ARG A 150 -8.60 7.51 34.09
N ARG A 151 -8.04 8.61 33.60
CA ARG A 151 -8.81 9.73 33.03
C ARG A 151 -9.54 9.32 31.76
N ILE A 152 -8.84 8.62 30.85
CA ILE A 152 -9.43 8.05 29.62
C ILE A 152 -10.54 7.06 29.97
N ALA A 153 -10.31 6.14 30.92
CA ALA A 153 -11.31 5.17 31.34
C ALA A 153 -12.54 5.84 31.95
N SER A 154 -12.36 6.88 32.77
CA SER A 154 -13.46 7.66 33.36
C SER A 154 -14.29 8.38 32.29
N GLU A 155 -13.64 9.05 31.34
CA GLU A 155 -14.32 9.75 30.24
C GLU A 155 -15.07 8.76 29.32
N PHE A 156 -14.46 7.62 29.02
CA PHE A 156 -15.12 6.55 28.26
C PHE A 156 -16.31 5.97 29.01
N ALA A 157 -16.22 5.77 30.33
CA ALA A 157 -17.34 5.28 31.13
C ALA A 157 -18.51 6.28 31.19
N ALA A 158 -18.21 7.58 31.18
CA ALA A 158 -19.22 8.63 31.24
C ALA A 158 -19.89 8.95 29.89
N HIS A 159 -19.15 8.83 28.78
CA HIS A 159 -19.59 9.34 27.48
C HIS A 159 -19.51 8.32 26.34
N GLY A 160 -18.77 7.24 26.52
CA GLY A 160 -18.60 6.17 25.54
C GLY A 160 -19.80 5.24 25.47
N ASP A 161 -19.81 4.41 24.42
CA ASP A 161 -20.83 3.39 24.20
C ASP A 161 -20.18 2.11 23.62
N ASN A 162 -20.89 0.99 23.73
CA ASN A 162 -20.51 -0.28 23.11
C ASN A 162 -21.72 -0.89 22.40
N VAL A 163 -21.78 -0.70 21.09
CA VAL A 163 -22.90 -1.15 20.26
C VAL A 163 -22.49 -2.40 19.49
N ASP A 164 -23.02 -3.56 19.90
CA ASP A 164 -22.78 -4.87 19.29
C ASP A 164 -21.29 -5.22 19.10
N GLY A 165 -20.46 -4.87 20.09
CA GLY A 165 -19.02 -5.12 20.06
C GLY A 165 -18.20 -4.00 19.40
N VAL A 166 -18.84 -2.93 18.91
CA VAL A 166 -18.16 -1.71 18.48
C VAL A 166 -18.12 -0.71 19.62
N LYS A 167 -16.92 -0.39 20.10
CA LYS A 167 -16.74 0.72 21.06
C LYS A 167 -16.75 2.05 20.35
N LEU A 168 -17.60 2.95 20.81
CA LEU A 168 -17.68 4.34 20.38
C LEU A 168 -17.12 5.18 21.53
N ALA A 169 -15.95 5.77 21.35
CA ALA A 169 -15.34 6.54 22.42
C ALA A 169 -16.08 7.85 22.67
N ASN A 170 -16.71 8.42 21.62
CA ASN A 170 -17.45 9.68 21.66
C ASN A 170 -16.63 10.83 22.27
N THR A 171 -15.35 10.90 21.91
CA THR A 171 -14.34 11.87 22.40
C THR A 171 -14.76 13.33 22.24
N ALA A 172 -15.74 13.64 21.38
CA ALA A 172 -16.32 14.97 21.25
C ALA A 172 -17.07 15.41 22.52
N ASN A 173 -17.62 14.47 23.27
CA ASN A 173 -18.41 14.70 24.49
C ASN A 173 -17.55 14.71 25.76
N TRP A 174 -16.27 14.33 25.65
CA TRP A 174 -15.39 14.26 26.81
C TRP A 174 -15.09 15.64 27.37
N THR A 175 -15.09 15.74 28.70
CA THR A 175 -14.86 17.00 29.40
C THR A 175 -13.36 17.29 29.56
N ASP A 176 -12.56 16.26 29.72
CA ASP A 176 -11.12 16.33 29.85
C ASP A 176 -10.41 16.46 28.50
N ARG A 177 -10.00 17.69 28.17
CA ARG A 177 -9.29 17.99 26.92
C ARG A 177 -7.93 17.30 26.81
N LYS A 178 -7.23 17.04 27.93
CA LYS A 178 -5.93 16.35 27.87
C LYS A 178 -6.14 14.86 27.59
N ALA A 179 -7.17 14.24 28.17
CA ALA A 179 -7.53 12.85 27.86
C ALA A 179 -7.90 12.68 26.38
N VAL A 180 -8.70 13.60 25.82
CA VAL A 180 -9.02 13.61 24.38
C VAL A 180 -7.77 13.69 23.51
N GLN A 181 -6.86 14.62 23.82
CA GLN A 181 -5.64 14.80 23.05
C GLN A 181 -4.73 13.57 23.14
N ALA A 182 -4.50 13.05 24.34
CA ALA A 182 -3.67 11.87 24.56
C ALA A 182 -4.23 10.64 23.85
N PHE A 183 -5.54 10.39 23.97
CA PHE A 183 -6.20 9.26 23.32
C PHE A 183 -6.16 9.34 21.79
N ARG A 184 -6.48 10.52 21.22
CA ARG A 184 -6.41 10.73 19.77
C ARG A 184 -4.99 10.63 19.23
N ALA A 185 -4.01 11.21 19.93
CA ALA A 185 -2.60 11.14 19.55
C ALA A 185 -2.08 9.69 19.58
N MET A 186 -2.47 8.90 20.58
CA MET A 186 -2.16 7.47 20.63
C MET A 186 -2.74 6.73 19.41
N ILE A 187 -4.01 6.95 19.06
CA ILE A 187 -4.63 6.30 17.89
C ILE A 187 -3.85 6.62 16.61
N VAL A 188 -3.56 7.90 16.37
CA VAL A 188 -2.79 8.33 15.18
C VAL A 188 -1.40 7.67 15.16
N LYS A 189 -0.66 7.74 16.28
CA LYS A 189 0.69 7.17 16.40
C LYS A 189 0.72 5.67 16.11
N ASP A 190 -0.28 4.93 16.61
CA ASP A 190 -0.35 3.48 16.45
C ASP A 190 -0.82 3.08 15.03
N VAL A 191 -1.75 3.84 14.44
CA VAL A 191 -2.16 3.67 13.03
C VAL A 191 -0.99 3.94 12.08
N ASP A 192 -0.22 5.00 12.30
CA ASP A 192 0.94 5.34 11.46
C ASP A 192 2.09 4.34 11.58
N ARG A 193 2.22 3.71 12.77
CA ARG A 193 3.15 2.60 12.97
C ARG A 193 2.69 1.34 12.23
N THR A 194 1.40 1.06 12.24
CA THR A 194 0.81 -0.15 11.62
C THR A 194 0.77 -0.03 10.10
N ILE A 195 0.27 1.09 9.58
CA ILE A 195 0.11 1.36 8.17
C ILE A 195 1.29 2.22 7.69
N VAL A 196 2.26 1.58 7.06
CA VAL A 196 3.46 2.26 6.57
C VAL A 196 3.07 3.24 5.48
N THR A 197 3.19 4.50 5.84
CA THR A 197 2.97 5.63 4.97
C THR A 197 4.33 6.10 4.43
N PRO A 198 4.45 6.39 3.12
CA PRO A 198 5.71 6.84 2.53
C PRO A 198 6.08 8.23 3.07
N GLY A 199 7.26 8.31 3.70
CA GLY A 199 7.82 9.55 4.21
C GLY A 199 9.27 9.73 3.78
N GLN A 200 10.05 10.39 4.63
CA GLN A 200 11.47 10.70 4.42
C GLN A 200 12.41 9.50 4.68
N ASP A 201 11.89 8.30 4.96
CA ASP A 201 12.66 7.08 5.23
C ASP A 201 13.22 6.44 3.94
N LYS A 202 13.90 7.25 3.13
CA LYS A 202 14.59 6.78 1.93
C LYS A 202 16.09 6.76 2.22
N PRO A 203 16.83 5.75 1.74
CA PRO A 203 18.29 5.79 1.77
C PRO A 203 18.82 7.08 1.15
N LEU A 204 19.87 7.68 1.73
CA LEU A 204 20.42 8.97 1.31
C LEU A 204 20.77 9.04 -0.19
N TRP A 205 21.17 7.91 -0.79
CA TRP A 205 21.45 7.85 -2.22
C TRP A 205 20.23 8.12 -3.10
N MET A 206 19.01 7.81 -2.61
CA MET A 206 17.74 8.09 -3.31
C MET A 206 17.35 9.57 -3.28
N SER A 207 18.05 10.40 -2.49
CA SER A 207 17.84 11.84 -2.42
C SER A 207 18.66 12.61 -3.47
N THR A 208 19.52 11.93 -4.24
CA THR A 208 20.27 12.52 -5.36
C THR A 208 19.40 12.60 -6.62
N GLU A 209 19.72 13.47 -7.58
CA GLU A 209 18.96 13.60 -8.84
C GLU A 209 18.83 12.27 -9.59
N LEU A 210 19.93 11.53 -9.74
CA LEU A 210 19.95 10.23 -10.39
C LEU A 210 19.28 9.16 -9.51
N GLY A 211 19.53 9.19 -8.20
CA GLY A 211 18.98 8.22 -7.25
C GLY A 211 17.47 8.36 -7.05
N ALA A 212 16.91 9.55 -7.19
CA ALA A 212 15.47 9.79 -7.14
C ALA A 212 14.77 9.16 -8.35
N VAL A 213 15.38 9.23 -9.53
CA VAL A 213 14.87 8.61 -10.77
C VAL A 213 14.96 7.07 -10.69
N ILE A 214 16.07 6.53 -10.21
CA ILE A 214 16.27 5.08 -10.06
C ILE A 214 15.43 4.50 -8.92
N GLY A 215 15.35 5.22 -7.81
CA GLY A 215 14.63 4.85 -6.59
C GLY A 215 13.12 5.07 -6.66
N GLN A 216 12.62 5.61 -7.78
CA GLN A 216 11.21 5.89 -7.99
C GLN A 216 10.36 4.63 -7.75
N PHE A 217 9.40 4.72 -6.82
CA PHE A 217 8.56 3.61 -6.30
C PHE A 217 9.27 2.50 -5.51
N LYS A 218 10.61 2.43 -5.50
CA LYS A 218 11.37 1.45 -4.70
C LYS A 218 11.42 1.80 -3.21
N SER A 219 11.25 3.09 -2.87
CA SER A 219 11.19 3.57 -1.48
C SER A 219 10.13 2.85 -0.64
N PHE A 220 9.00 2.46 -1.24
CA PHE A 220 7.92 1.73 -0.56
C PHE A 220 8.39 0.35 -0.11
N SER A 221 9.04 -0.39 -1.01
CA SER A 221 9.58 -1.72 -0.71
C SER A 221 10.64 -1.66 0.39
N ILE A 222 11.49 -0.63 0.38
CA ILE A 222 12.55 -0.45 1.38
C ILE A 222 11.97 -0.09 2.75
N ALA A 223 11.06 0.88 2.81
CA ALA A 223 10.39 1.28 4.06
C ALA A 223 9.57 0.12 4.65
N SER A 224 8.91 -0.67 3.79
CA SER A 224 8.17 -1.87 4.21
C SER A 224 9.10 -2.92 4.84
N THR A 225 10.22 -3.27 4.19
CA THR A 225 11.16 -4.26 4.75
C THR A 225 11.75 -3.80 6.10
N GLN A 226 12.11 -2.52 6.24
CA GLN A 226 12.71 -2.02 7.48
C GLN A 226 11.69 -1.97 8.64
N ARG A 227 10.51 -1.38 8.39
CA ARG A 227 9.52 -1.15 9.46
C ARG A 227 8.68 -2.40 9.78
N VAL A 228 8.49 -3.31 8.82
CA VAL A 228 7.62 -4.49 9.00
C VAL A 228 8.45 -5.74 9.31
N PHE A 229 9.41 -6.08 8.45
CA PHE A 229 10.15 -7.33 8.59
C PHE A 229 11.21 -7.26 9.69
N LEU A 230 12.08 -6.24 9.69
CA LEU A 230 13.15 -6.15 10.70
C LEU A 230 12.60 -5.88 12.10
N ALA A 231 11.61 -4.99 12.23
CA ALA A 231 10.98 -4.71 13.53
C ALA A 231 10.17 -5.91 14.05
N GLY A 232 9.52 -6.67 13.17
CA GLY A 232 8.75 -7.85 13.56
C GLY A 232 9.61 -9.05 13.94
N LEU A 233 10.79 -9.22 13.31
CA LEU A 233 11.80 -10.20 13.74
C LEU A 233 12.32 -9.94 15.16
N GLN A 234 12.23 -8.71 15.67
CA GLN A 234 12.59 -8.39 17.06
C GLN A 234 11.48 -8.77 18.04
N GLN A 235 10.20 -8.69 17.64
CA GLN A 235 9.07 -9.05 18.50
C GLN A 235 8.81 -10.57 18.56
N ARG A 236 9.13 -11.33 17.51
CA ARG A 236 9.07 -12.81 17.43
C ARG A 236 7.78 -13.45 18.00
N ASP A 237 6.65 -12.75 17.94
CA ASP A 237 5.40 -13.20 18.56
C ASP A 237 4.45 -13.89 17.56
N ALA A 238 3.43 -14.56 18.10
CA ALA A 238 2.43 -15.27 17.31
C ALA A 238 1.59 -14.32 16.42
N ALA A 239 1.45 -13.06 16.83
CA ALA A 239 0.75 -12.03 16.05
C ALA A 239 1.53 -11.72 14.76
N PHE A 240 2.84 -11.51 14.87
CA PHE A 240 3.72 -11.30 13.74
C PHE A 240 3.68 -12.47 12.75
N LEU A 241 3.80 -13.72 13.22
CA LEU A 241 3.77 -14.90 12.35
C LEU A 241 2.43 -15.09 11.64
N SER A 242 1.33 -14.88 12.37
CA SER A 242 -0.03 -14.98 11.82
C SER A 242 -0.26 -13.90 10.76
N GLY A 243 0.16 -12.67 11.04
CA GLY A 243 0.06 -11.57 10.11
C GLY A 243 0.96 -11.73 8.88
N MET A 244 2.20 -12.21 9.03
CA MET A 244 3.08 -12.57 7.91
C MET A 244 2.47 -13.65 7.01
N SER A 245 1.90 -14.69 7.61
CA SER A 245 1.21 -15.76 6.85
C SER A 245 0.01 -15.22 6.09
N MET A 246 -0.79 -14.37 6.73
CA MET A 246 -1.93 -13.70 6.09
C MET A 246 -1.47 -12.77 4.97
N MET A 247 -0.37 -12.02 5.16
CA MET A 247 0.20 -11.16 4.12
C MET A 247 0.62 -11.97 2.89
N VAL A 248 1.26 -13.14 3.07
CA VAL A 248 1.62 -14.03 1.95
C VAL A 248 0.37 -14.57 1.25
N GLY A 249 -0.64 -15.03 2.00
CA GLY A 249 -1.92 -15.49 1.43
C GLY A 249 -2.67 -14.38 0.67
N LEU A 250 -2.68 -13.15 1.18
CA LEU A 250 -3.23 -11.99 0.48
C LEU A 250 -2.37 -11.59 -0.74
N GLY A 251 -1.06 -11.83 -0.69
CA GLY A 251 -0.17 -11.70 -1.85
C GLY A 251 -0.52 -12.69 -2.96
N MET A 252 -0.83 -13.94 -2.60
CA MET A 252 -1.33 -14.97 -3.52
C MET A 252 -2.66 -14.56 -4.15
N LEU A 253 -3.59 -14.02 -3.36
CA LEU A 253 -4.83 -13.46 -3.88
C LEU A 253 -4.58 -12.28 -4.85
N SER A 254 -3.63 -11.39 -4.52
CA SER A 254 -3.22 -10.30 -5.40
C SER A 254 -2.67 -10.81 -6.73
N TYR A 255 -1.86 -11.88 -6.71
CA TYR A 255 -1.36 -12.56 -7.91
C TYR A 255 -2.52 -13.05 -8.78
N TYR A 256 -3.46 -13.80 -8.19
CA TYR A 256 -4.64 -14.33 -8.87
C TYR A 256 -5.48 -13.22 -9.53
N LEU A 257 -5.85 -12.19 -8.77
CA LEU A 257 -6.68 -11.09 -9.26
C LEU A 257 -6.00 -10.31 -10.39
N LYS A 258 -4.68 -10.13 -10.31
CA LYS A 258 -3.91 -9.46 -11.37
C LYS A 258 -3.74 -10.31 -12.62
N ALA A 259 -3.60 -11.63 -12.48
CA ALA A 259 -3.58 -12.55 -13.61
C ALA A 259 -4.90 -12.49 -14.37
N LYS A 260 -6.03 -12.62 -13.64
CA LYS A 260 -7.38 -12.47 -14.21
C LYS A 260 -7.59 -11.10 -14.86
N ALA A 261 -7.20 -10.01 -14.19
CA ALA A 261 -7.30 -8.65 -14.75
C ALA A 261 -6.37 -8.40 -15.96
N ALA A 262 -5.34 -9.22 -16.14
CA ALA A 262 -4.44 -9.17 -17.29
C ALA A 262 -4.82 -10.18 -18.39
N GLY A 263 -5.87 -10.97 -18.20
CA GLY A 263 -6.37 -11.92 -19.20
C GLY A 263 -5.52 -13.19 -19.35
N TYR A 264 -4.71 -13.56 -18.35
CA TYR A 264 -3.96 -14.81 -18.36
C TYR A 264 -4.30 -15.68 -17.13
N GLU A 265 -4.21 -17.00 -17.29
CA GLU A 265 -4.39 -17.93 -16.19
C GLU A 265 -3.13 -18.01 -15.32
N PRO A 266 -3.26 -17.97 -13.98
CA PRO A 266 -2.18 -18.29 -13.06
C PRO A 266 -1.58 -19.67 -13.32
N THR A 267 -0.32 -19.87 -12.94
CA THR A 267 0.30 -21.21 -12.99
C THR A 267 -0.31 -22.16 -11.95
N ASP A 268 -0.30 -23.46 -12.23
CA ASP A 268 -0.69 -24.50 -11.27
C ASP A 268 0.42 -24.86 -10.28
N ASN A 269 1.65 -24.35 -10.46
CA ASN A 269 2.80 -24.69 -9.62
C ASN A 269 2.66 -24.07 -8.21
N PRO A 270 2.54 -24.88 -7.13
CA PRO A 270 2.40 -24.38 -5.76
C PRO A 270 3.60 -23.55 -5.28
N GLY A 271 4.81 -23.91 -5.73
CA GLY A 271 6.03 -23.17 -5.40
C GLY A 271 6.02 -21.76 -6.00
N THR A 272 5.48 -21.61 -7.21
CA THR A 272 5.34 -20.27 -7.83
C THR A 272 4.28 -19.45 -7.12
N TRP A 273 3.18 -20.05 -6.69
CA TRP A 273 2.16 -19.37 -5.88
C TRP A 273 2.74 -18.81 -4.58
N ILE A 274 3.53 -19.59 -3.85
CA ILE A 274 4.20 -19.12 -2.63
C ILE A 274 5.18 -17.99 -2.96
N ALA A 275 6.01 -18.14 -4.00
CA ALA A 275 6.96 -17.11 -4.42
C ALA A 275 6.26 -15.80 -4.78
N GLU A 276 5.21 -15.85 -5.60
CA GLU A 276 4.34 -14.72 -5.96
C GLU A 276 3.65 -14.11 -4.73
N GLY A 277 3.20 -14.96 -3.80
CA GLY A 277 2.65 -14.52 -2.52
C GLY A 277 3.63 -13.70 -1.71
N VAL A 278 4.86 -14.18 -1.59
CA VAL A 278 5.93 -13.50 -0.84
C VAL A 278 6.34 -12.19 -1.52
N ASP A 279 6.58 -12.16 -2.84
CA ASP A 279 6.92 -10.93 -3.58
C ASP A 279 5.82 -9.85 -3.44
N ARG A 280 4.57 -10.28 -3.61
CA ARG A 280 3.41 -9.36 -3.61
C ARG A 280 2.98 -8.93 -2.22
N SER A 281 3.28 -9.71 -1.20
CA SER A 281 3.06 -9.32 0.19
C SER A 281 3.84 -8.06 0.58
N GLY A 282 4.94 -7.74 -0.12
CA GLY A 282 5.80 -6.60 0.23
C GLY A 282 6.56 -6.76 1.55
N SER A 283 6.46 -7.93 2.20
CA SER A 283 7.13 -8.23 3.47
C SER A 283 8.65 -8.27 3.32
N LEU A 284 9.15 -8.90 2.25
CA LEU A 284 10.58 -8.99 1.90
C LEU A 284 11.02 -7.94 0.87
N GLY A 285 10.18 -6.93 0.64
CA GLY A 285 10.34 -5.77 -0.27
C GLY A 285 11.65 -5.69 -1.07
N TRP A 286 12.76 -5.29 -0.44
CA TRP A 286 14.04 -5.09 -1.14
C TRP A 286 14.72 -6.38 -1.61
N PHE A 287 14.63 -7.48 -0.86
CA PHE A 287 15.21 -8.76 -1.26
C PHE A 287 14.59 -9.28 -2.55
N PHE A 288 13.26 -9.16 -2.65
CA PHE A 288 12.55 -9.56 -3.86
C PHE A 288 12.79 -8.60 -5.02
N GLU A 289 13.07 -7.33 -4.76
CA GLU A 289 13.50 -6.40 -5.81
C GLU A 289 14.83 -6.83 -6.44
N VAL A 290 15.80 -7.23 -5.62
CA VAL A 290 17.10 -7.77 -6.09
C VAL A 290 16.90 -9.12 -6.78
N ASN A 291 16.10 -10.02 -6.19
CA ASN A 291 15.77 -11.31 -6.80
C ASN A 291 15.15 -11.14 -8.18
N ASN A 292 14.11 -10.32 -8.31
CA ASN A 292 13.38 -10.12 -9.55
C ASN A 292 14.29 -9.52 -10.64
N LEU A 293 15.23 -8.64 -10.27
CA LEU A 293 16.23 -8.12 -11.19
C LEU A 293 17.21 -9.23 -11.63
N ALA A 294 17.72 -10.04 -10.70
CA ALA A 294 18.60 -11.16 -11.02
C ALA A 294 17.91 -12.19 -11.91
N GLU A 295 16.66 -12.55 -11.63
CA GLU A 295 15.86 -13.44 -12.48
C GLU A 295 15.68 -12.86 -13.88
N LYS A 296 15.40 -11.56 -13.99
CA LYS A 296 15.25 -10.91 -15.30
C LYS A 296 16.56 -10.93 -16.10
N LEU A 297 17.69 -10.61 -15.47
CA LEU A 297 19.01 -10.58 -16.11
C LEU A 297 19.47 -11.98 -16.53
N THR A 298 19.17 -12.98 -15.72
CA THR A 298 19.60 -14.37 -15.94
C THR A 298 18.55 -15.20 -16.69
N ARG A 299 17.43 -14.59 -17.09
CA ARG A 299 16.28 -15.27 -17.71
C ARG A 299 15.77 -16.44 -16.87
N GLY A 300 15.67 -16.24 -15.56
CA GLY A 300 15.16 -17.21 -14.59
C GLY A 300 16.16 -18.29 -14.16
N ARG A 301 17.45 -18.18 -14.54
CA ARG A 301 18.49 -19.15 -14.13
C ARG A 301 19.00 -18.92 -12.72
N VAL A 302 18.91 -17.69 -12.21
CA VAL A 302 19.30 -17.32 -10.84
C VAL A 302 18.14 -16.59 -10.19
N GLY A 303 17.68 -17.11 -9.04
CA GLY A 303 16.60 -16.53 -8.25
C GLY A 303 15.57 -17.57 -7.79
N VAL A 304 14.50 -17.10 -7.16
CA VAL A 304 13.41 -17.93 -6.61
C VAL A 304 12.70 -18.74 -7.71
N SER A 305 12.59 -18.22 -8.93
CA SER A 305 12.03 -18.95 -10.07
C SER A 305 12.83 -20.23 -10.38
N ALA A 306 14.16 -20.18 -10.26
CA ALA A 306 15.05 -21.33 -10.48
C ALA A 306 14.86 -22.40 -9.39
N LEU A 307 14.59 -21.99 -8.15
CA LEU A 307 14.33 -22.90 -7.02
C LEU A 307 12.95 -23.56 -7.11
N THR A 308 11.95 -22.83 -7.59
CA THR A 308 10.57 -23.33 -7.69
C THR A 308 10.29 -24.06 -9.00
N GLY A 309 11.23 -24.04 -9.96
CA GLY A 309 11.02 -24.54 -11.32
C GLY A 309 9.92 -23.76 -12.08
N GLY A 310 9.59 -22.57 -11.60
CA GLY A 310 8.50 -21.73 -12.11
C GLY A 310 8.96 -20.73 -13.15
N PRO A 311 8.02 -20.07 -13.84
CA PRO A 311 8.34 -18.92 -14.67
C PRO A 311 8.95 -17.78 -13.85
N ILE A 312 9.63 -16.84 -14.52
CA ILE A 312 10.08 -15.60 -13.88
C ILE A 312 8.92 -14.88 -13.21
N MET A 313 9.20 -14.21 -12.09
CA MET A 313 8.20 -13.48 -11.32
C MET A 313 7.43 -12.46 -12.17
N SER A 314 6.11 -12.53 -12.09
CA SER A 314 5.18 -11.80 -12.98
C SER A 314 5.26 -10.28 -12.82
N ARG A 315 5.72 -9.77 -11.66
CA ARG A 315 5.91 -8.34 -11.41
C ARG A 315 6.94 -7.68 -12.32
N TYR A 316 7.95 -8.42 -12.76
CA TYR A 316 9.05 -7.94 -13.62
C TYR A 316 9.05 -8.54 -15.04
N ALA A 317 8.20 -9.53 -15.28
CA ALA A 317 8.04 -10.15 -16.60
C ALA A 317 7.74 -9.12 -17.71
N SER A 318 6.89 -8.13 -17.44
CA SER A 318 6.47 -7.12 -18.43
C SER A 318 7.38 -5.88 -18.54
N ARG A 319 8.44 -5.76 -17.73
CA ARG A 319 9.36 -4.61 -17.76
C ARG A 319 10.57 -4.87 -18.65
N ASN A 320 10.96 -3.88 -19.46
CA ASN A 320 12.23 -3.91 -20.21
C ASN A 320 13.42 -3.84 -19.25
N VAL A 321 14.52 -4.55 -19.57
CA VAL A 321 15.71 -4.69 -18.70
C VAL A 321 16.32 -3.34 -18.33
N ILE A 322 16.40 -2.40 -19.29
CA ILE A 322 16.91 -1.04 -19.07
C ILE A 322 16.00 -0.25 -18.11
N GLY A 323 14.68 -0.38 -18.24
CA GLY A 323 13.72 0.24 -17.34
C GLY A 323 13.70 -0.39 -15.94
N ALA A 324 14.07 -1.67 -15.82
CA ALA A 324 14.21 -2.35 -14.52
C ALA A 324 15.47 -1.89 -13.75
N LEU A 325 16.54 -1.52 -14.47
CA LEU A 325 17.83 -1.08 -13.91
C LEU A 325 17.89 0.40 -13.59
N ILE A 326 17.51 1.26 -14.55
CA ILE A 326 17.74 2.72 -14.49
C ILE A 326 16.47 3.48 -14.06
N GLY A 327 15.34 2.76 -13.93
CA GLY A 327 14.07 3.30 -13.47
C GLY A 327 13.06 3.51 -14.60
N PRO A 328 11.81 3.81 -14.24
CA PRO A 328 10.70 3.85 -15.19
C PRO A 328 10.78 4.98 -16.23
N THR A 329 11.56 6.03 -15.97
CA THR A 329 11.83 7.12 -16.92
C THR A 329 12.65 6.67 -18.11
N SER A 330 13.72 5.87 -17.91
CA SER A 330 14.51 5.32 -19.03
C SER A 330 13.69 4.34 -19.87
N GLY A 331 12.81 3.57 -19.22
CA GLY A 331 11.84 2.71 -19.91
C GLY A 331 10.88 3.51 -20.80
N ALA A 332 10.36 4.64 -20.32
CA ALA A 332 9.49 5.52 -21.12
C ALA A 332 10.23 6.12 -22.34
N ILE A 333 11.49 6.53 -22.17
CA ILE A 333 12.32 7.04 -23.27
C ILE A 333 12.57 5.94 -24.30
N SER A 334 12.89 4.72 -23.84
CA SER A 334 13.06 3.55 -24.71
C SER A 334 11.79 3.20 -25.47
N ASP A 335 10.63 3.20 -24.80
CA ASP A 335 9.33 2.94 -25.44
C ASP A 335 9.03 4.00 -26.52
N ALA A 336 9.30 5.29 -26.25
CA ALA A 336 9.11 6.36 -27.20
C ALA A 336 10.08 6.29 -28.40
N ALA A 337 11.36 6.03 -28.13
CA ALA A 337 12.38 5.88 -29.17
C ALA A 337 12.09 4.68 -30.08
N GLN A 338 11.62 3.56 -29.51
CA GLN A 338 11.18 2.40 -30.26
C GLN A 338 10.03 2.76 -31.22
N ALA A 339 8.97 3.39 -30.72
CA ALA A 339 7.81 3.76 -31.54
C ALA A 339 8.16 4.77 -32.65
N ILE A 340 8.98 5.79 -32.36
CA ILE A 340 9.45 6.77 -33.35
C ILE A 340 10.33 6.09 -34.40
N GLY A 341 11.23 5.21 -33.97
CA GLY A 341 12.10 4.44 -34.85
C GLY A 341 11.31 3.56 -35.82
N ALA A 342 10.37 2.77 -35.31
CA ALA A 342 9.48 1.91 -36.10
C ALA A 342 8.64 2.72 -37.11
N MET A 343 8.09 3.87 -36.69
CA MET A 343 7.36 4.77 -37.59
C MET A 343 8.25 5.33 -38.71
N SER A 344 9.49 5.73 -38.39
CA SER A 344 10.43 6.28 -39.38
C SER A 344 10.97 5.22 -40.35
N ALA A 345 11.10 3.97 -39.89
CA ALA A 345 11.56 2.84 -40.69
C ALA A 345 10.43 2.17 -41.50
N GLY A 346 9.16 2.50 -41.25
CA GLY A 346 8.01 1.88 -41.88
C GLY A 346 7.75 0.43 -41.43
N ASP A 347 8.39 -0.03 -40.36
CA ASP A 347 8.33 -1.41 -39.83
C ASP A 347 7.56 -1.40 -38.50
N TRP A 348 6.27 -1.05 -38.56
CA TRP A 348 5.41 -0.95 -37.39
C TRP A 348 4.91 -2.33 -36.94
N ARG A 349 5.12 -2.66 -35.67
CA ARG A 349 4.76 -3.95 -35.06
C ARG A 349 3.80 -3.79 -33.89
N GLU A 350 3.16 -4.89 -33.47
CA GLU A 350 2.29 -4.89 -32.28
C GLU A 350 3.04 -4.36 -31.05
N SER A 351 4.32 -4.71 -30.91
CA SER A 351 5.19 -4.21 -29.84
C SER A 351 5.29 -2.68 -29.77
N ASP A 352 5.15 -1.99 -30.90
CA ASP A 352 5.26 -0.53 -31.01
C ASP A 352 3.95 0.14 -30.64
N THR A 353 2.81 -0.46 -31.02
CA THR A 353 1.48 -0.07 -30.50
C THR A 353 1.43 -0.25 -28.99
N SER A 354 1.92 -1.39 -28.47
CA SER A 354 2.05 -1.62 -27.04
C SER A 354 2.98 -0.59 -26.39
N ALA A 355 4.08 -0.20 -27.04
CA ALA A 355 5.01 0.82 -26.53
C ALA A 355 4.34 2.20 -26.43
N MET A 356 3.56 2.60 -27.44
CA MET A 356 2.79 3.84 -27.42
C MET A 356 1.71 3.83 -26.35
N ARG A 357 0.95 2.73 -26.24
CA ARG A 357 -0.04 2.57 -25.17
C ARG A 357 0.62 2.65 -23.80
N ARG A 358 1.81 2.07 -23.64
CA ARG A 358 2.55 2.12 -22.39
C ARG A 358 2.85 3.54 -21.94
N LEU A 359 2.89 4.54 -22.83
CA LEU A 359 3.14 5.94 -22.52
C LEU A 359 1.89 6.71 -22.05
N LEU A 360 0.68 6.19 -22.31
CA LEU A 360 -0.56 6.88 -21.99
C LEU A 360 -0.78 7.01 -20.47
N PRO A 361 -1.14 8.20 -19.96
CA PRO A 361 -1.63 8.34 -18.60
C PRO A 361 -2.87 7.46 -18.37
N TYR A 362 -3.07 6.96 -17.15
CA TYR A 362 -4.21 6.14 -16.74
C TYR A 362 -4.33 4.75 -17.41
N GLN A 363 -3.39 4.36 -18.28
CA GLN A 363 -3.51 3.10 -19.02
C GLN A 363 -3.50 1.83 -18.15
N ASN A 364 -2.91 1.91 -16.95
CA ASN A 364 -2.87 0.81 -15.99
C ASN A 364 -4.05 0.79 -15.00
N LEU A 365 -5.08 1.62 -15.17
CA LEU A 365 -6.30 1.49 -14.38
C LEU A 365 -6.96 0.14 -14.68
N PHE A 366 -7.09 -0.71 -13.65
CA PHE A 366 -7.53 -2.09 -13.82
C PHE A 366 -8.90 -2.24 -14.52
N TYR A 367 -9.80 -1.26 -14.35
CA TYR A 367 -11.13 -1.24 -14.97
C TYR A 367 -11.19 -0.57 -16.35
N MET A 368 -10.15 0.16 -16.77
CA MET A 368 -10.04 0.74 -18.12
C MET A 368 -9.16 -0.10 -19.05
N ARG A 369 -8.39 -1.04 -18.47
CA ARG A 369 -7.38 -1.81 -19.19
C ARG A 369 -7.97 -2.58 -20.37
N TRP A 370 -9.10 -3.26 -20.17
CA TRP A 370 -9.79 -4.03 -21.21
C TRP A 370 -10.18 -3.17 -22.43
N LEU A 371 -10.63 -1.93 -22.20
CA LEU A 371 -11.00 -1.00 -23.27
C LEU A 371 -9.78 -0.57 -24.08
N LEU A 372 -8.65 -0.35 -23.41
CA LEU A 372 -7.39 -0.02 -24.08
C LEU A 372 -6.78 -1.25 -24.78
N ASP A 373 -6.95 -2.46 -24.23
CA ASP A 373 -6.57 -3.71 -24.89
C ASP A 373 -7.35 -3.91 -26.19
N GLU A 374 -8.63 -3.54 -26.21
CA GLU A 374 -9.48 -3.63 -27.40
C GLU A 374 -9.14 -2.55 -28.43
N ALA A 375 -8.87 -1.32 -27.98
CA ALA A 375 -8.41 -0.23 -28.86
C ALA A 375 -7.06 -0.56 -29.51
N GLU A 376 -6.11 -1.10 -28.74
CA GLU A 376 -4.82 -1.58 -29.26
C GLU A 376 -4.99 -2.67 -30.32
N ARG A 377 -5.85 -3.66 -30.06
CA ARG A 377 -6.20 -4.69 -31.04
C ARG A 377 -6.81 -4.10 -32.30
N GLY A 378 -7.74 -3.15 -32.18
CA GLY A 378 -8.34 -2.45 -33.30
C GLY A 378 -7.31 -1.68 -34.15
N ILE A 379 -6.37 -0.99 -33.50
CA ILE A 379 -5.29 -0.27 -34.18
C ILE A 379 -4.37 -1.24 -34.92
N ASN A 380 -3.95 -2.33 -34.28
CA ASN A 380 -3.10 -3.34 -34.91
C ASN A 380 -3.79 -3.98 -36.13
N ASN A 381 -5.08 -4.28 -36.02
CA ASN A 381 -5.87 -4.82 -37.13
C ASN A 381 -5.97 -3.84 -38.30
N GLN A 382 -6.17 -2.53 -38.04
CA GLN A 382 -6.21 -1.51 -39.09
C GLN A 382 -4.86 -1.31 -39.78
N LEU A 383 -3.77 -1.46 -39.04
CA LEU A 383 -2.40 -1.35 -39.56
C LEU A 383 -1.93 -2.65 -40.25
N GLY A 384 -2.77 -3.70 -40.29
CA GLY A 384 -2.44 -4.99 -40.92
C GLY A 384 -1.36 -5.77 -40.17
N VAL A 385 -1.15 -5.47 -38.89
CA VAL A 385 -0.10 -6.07 -38.06
C VAL A 385 -0.72 -7.23 -37.26
N ALA A 386 -0.44 -8.47 -37.69
CA ALA A 386 -0.90 -9.66 -36.98
C ALA A 386 0.00 -9.99 -35.78
N ARG A 387 -0.60 -10.60 -34.75
CA ARG A 387 0.01 -11.03 -33.48
C ARG A 387 1.31 -11.82 -33.61
#